data_AF-A0A1C5FVL9-F1
#
_entry.id   AF-A0A1C5FVL9-F1
#
_cell.length_a   1.000
_cell.length_b   1.000
_cell.length_c   1.000
_cell.angle_alpha   90.00
_cell.angle_beta   90.00
_cell.angle_gamma   90.00
#
_symmetry.space_group_name_H-M   'P 1'
#
loop_
_entity.id
_entity.type
_entity.pdbx_description
1 polymer ?
#
loop_
_entity_poly.entity_id
_entity_poly.type
_entity_poly.pdbx_seq_one_letter_code
_entity_poly.pdbx_strand_id
1 'polypeptide(L)' 'MRTTHEVDAAELPQRVKRLLAEGHRLALVAAHLDEAGPRVVYLFVAGSPDTRTELHVRLDPDRPEVPTLAHLSFP' A
#
# COMPACT_ATOMS: atom_id res chain seq x y z
N MET A 1 -5.62 -1.85 -16.12
CA MET A 1 -5.55 -0.40 -15.83
C MET A 1 -4.74 -0.18 -14.57
N ARG A 2 -3.83 0.80 -14.55
CA ARG A 2 -3.00 1.11 -13.38
C ARG A 2 -3.46 2.43 -12.74
N THR A 3 -3.59 2.44 -11.42
CA THR A 3 -3.94 3.62 -10.62
C THR A 3 -2.96 3.75 -9.46
N THR A 4 -2.55 4.98 -9.14
CA THR A 4 -1.63 5.27 -8.05
C THR A 4 -2.28 6.26 -7.09
N HIS A 5 -2.13 6.00 -5.79
CA HIS A 5 -2.61 6.89 -4.73
C HIS A 5 -1.47 7.19 -3.77
N GLU A 6 -1.26 8.46 -3.44
CA GLU A 6 -0.51 8.83 -2.24
C GLU A 6 -1.41 8.61 -1.03
N VAL A 7 -0.84 8.03 0.03
CA VAL A 7 -1.56 7.65 1.24
C VAL A 7 -0.67 7.95 2.45
N ASP A 8 -1.24 8.52 3.50
CA ASP A 8 -0.55 8.68 4.77
C ASP A 8 -0.34 7.32 5.48
N ALA A 9 0.74 7.16 6.23
CA ALA A 9 1.02 5.90 6.94
C ALA A 9 -0.14 5.48 7.85
N ALA A 10 -0.82 6.42 8.52
CA ALA A 10 -1.97 6.14 9.39
C ALA A 10 -3.22 5.67 8.64
N GLU A 11 -3.38 6.07 7.37
CA GLU A 11 -4.52 5.67 6.53
C GLU A 11 -4.33 4.29 5.88
N LEU A 12 -3.08 3.81 5.82
CA LEU A 12 -2.71 2.57 5.14
C LEU A 12 -3.57 1.36 5.56
N PRO A 13 -3.81 1.06 6.85
CA PRO A 13 -4.61 -0.11 7.24
C PRO A 13 -6.03 -0.06 6.68
N GLN A 14 -6.68 1.11 6.69
CA GLN A 14 -8.03 1.27 6.20
C GLN A 14 -8.10 1.13 4.67
N ARG A 15 -7.12 1.69 3.94
CA ARG A 15 -7.04 1.57 2.48
C ARG A 15 -6.80 0.13 2.04
N VAL A 16 -5.91 -0.58 2.72
CA VAL A 16 -5.63 -1.99 2.46
C VAL A 16 -6.84 -2.85 2.75
N LYS A 17 -7.50 -2.67 3.90
CA LYS A 17 -8.72 -3.40 4.26
C LYS A 17 -9.79 -3.28 3.17
N ARG A 18 -9.99 -2.07 2.64
CA ARG A 18 -10.96 -1.84 1.57
C ARG A 18 -10.57 -2.55 0.27
N LEU A 19 -9.32 -2.44 -0.18
CA LEU A 19 -8.86 -3.12 -1.40
C LEU A 19 -9.01 -4.64 -1.30
N LEU A 20 -8.69 -5.22 -0.13
CA LEU A 20 -8.89 -6.65 0.13
C LEU A 20 -10.38 -7.04 0.08
N ALA A 21 -11.27 -6.23 0.66
CA ALA A 21 -12.72 -6.46 0.61
C ALA A 21 -13.30 -6.34 -0.82
N GLU A 22 -12.70 -5.49 -1.65
CA GLU A 22 -13.03 -5.33 -3.07
C GLU A 22 -12.43 -6.45 -3.95
N GLY A 23 -11.79 -7.46 -3.36
CA GLY A 23 -11.26 -8.63 -4.06
C GLY A 23 -9.86 -8.45 -4.64
N HIS A 24 -9.20 -7.31 -4.42
CA HIS A 24 -7.81 -7.15 -4.79
C HIS A 24 -6.89 -7.96 -3.86
N ARG A 25 -5.76 -8.42 -4.38
CA ARG A 25 -4.74 -9.17 -3.64
C ARG A 25 -3.40 -8.44 -3.65
N LEU A 26 -2.70 -8.50 -2.53
CA LEU A 26 -1.36 -7.92 -2.40
C LEU A 26 -0.38 -8.72 -3.28
N ALA A 27 0.28 -8.04 -4.20
CA ALA A 27 1.23 -8.64 -5.13
C ALA A 27 2.69 -8.27 -4.80
N LEU A 28 2.92 -7.07 -4.26
CA LEU A 28 4.26 -6.57 -3.95
C LEU A 28 4.22 -5.51 -2.85
N VAL A 29 5.27 -5.52 -2.03
CA VAL A 29 5.64 -4.42 -1.13
C VAL A 29 7.10 -4.09 -1.40
N ALA A 30 7.41 -2.83 -1.69
CA ALA A 30 8.78 -2.37 -1.93
C ALA A 30 9.03 -1.06 -1.21
N ALA A 31 10.19 -0.95 -0.55
CA ALA A 31 10.67 0.29 0.02
C ALA A 31 11.66 0.95 -0.94
N HIS A 32 11.56 2.27 -1.06
CA HIS A 32 12.43 3.11 -1.85
C HIS A 32 12.96 4.23 -0.96
N LEU A 33 14.19 4.68 -1.21
CA LEU A 33 14.75 5.88 -0.63
C LEU A 33 14.99 6.87 -1.77
N ASP A 34 14.14 7.89 -1.83
CA ASP A 34 14.14 8.90 -2.89
C ASP A 34 14.72 10.22 -2.33
N GLU A 35 14.92 11.23 -3.17
CA GLU A 35 15.36 12.57 -2.72
C GLU A 35 14.39 13.19 -1.69
N ALA A 36 13.10 12.87 -1.78
CA ALA A 36 12.06 13.34 -0.85
C ALA A 36 11.98 12.50 0.44
N GLY A 37 12.83 11.49 0.62
CA GLY A 37 12.84 10.59 1.77
C GLY A 37 12.30 9.18 1.48
N PRO A 38 12.15 8.35 2.52
CA PRO A 38 11.70 6.97 2.38
C PRO A 38 10.23 6.88 1.95
N ARG A 39 9.94 6.00 0.99
CA ARG A 39 8.60 5.69 0.50
C ARG A 39 8.40 4.19 0.40
N VAL A 40 7.27 3.69 0.86
CA VAL A 40 6.86 2.29 0.67
C VAL A 40 5.74 2.22 -0.36
N VAL A 41 5.85 1.33 -1.34
CA VAL A 41 4.83 1.06 -2.34
C VAL A 41 4.19 -0.29 -2.05
N TYR A 42 2.87 -0.29 -1.88
CA TYR A 42 2.05 -1.50 -1.85
C TYR A 42 1.31 -1.64 -3.17
N LEU A 43 1.52 -2.75 -3.87
CA LEU A 43 0.82 -3.05 -5.12
C LEU A 43 -0.27 -4.10 -4.88
N PHE A 44 -1.50 -3.73 -5.23
CA PHE A 44 -2.66 -4.60 -5.24
C PHE A 44 -3.11 -4.90 -6.67
N VAL A 45 -3.51 -6.15 -6.92
CA VAL A 45 -3.98 -6.60 -8.23
C VAL A 45 -5.34 -7.26 -8.13
N ALA A 46 -6.20 -7.08 -9.14
CA ALA A 46 -7.42 -7.86 -9.32
C ALA A 46 -7.56 -8.31 -10.78
N GLY A 47 -8.20 -9.44 -11.00
CA GLY A 47 -8.41 -10.00 -12.34
C GLY A 47 -9.76 -9.60 -12.95
N SER A 48 -9.80 -9.55 -14.29
CA SER A 48 -10.98 -9.32 -15.13
C SER A 48 -11.89 -8.13 -14.74
N PRO A 49 -11.52 -6.88 -15.11
CA PRO A 49 -10.32 -6.53 -15.86
C PRO A 49 -9.05 -6.60 -14.99
N ASP A 50 -7.88 -6.80 -15.60
CA ASP A 50 -6.60 -6.69 -14.88
C ASP A 50 -6.46 -5.24 -14.36
N THR A 51 -6.57 -5.06 -13.05
CA THR A 51 -6.36 -3.78 -12.37
C THR A 51 -5.13 -3.86 -11.47
N ARG A 52 -4.41 -2.74 -11.40
CA ARG A 52 -3.22 -2.59 -10.57
C ARG A 52 -3.36 -1.29 -9.80
N THR A 53 -3.49 -1.38 -8.49
CA THR A 53 -3.60 -0.22 -7.60
C THR A 53 -2.35 -0.14 -6.74
N GLU A 54 -1.61 0.94 -6.89
CA GLU A 54 -0.44 1.25 -6.07
C GLU A 54 -0.83 2.22 -4.96
N LEU A 55 -0.48 1.89 -3.72
CA LEU A 55 -0.50 2.81 -2.58
C LEU A 55 0.93 3.24 -2.27
N HIS A 56 1.22 4.51 -2.46
CA HIS A 56 2.50 5.14 -2.18
C HIS A 56 2.44 5.80 -0.82
N VAL A 57 3.17 5.25 0.14
CA VAL A 57 3.21 5.71 1.53
C VAL A 57 4.52 6.44 1.76
N ARG A 58 4.47 7.77 1.87
CA ARG A 58 5.64 8.58 2.27
C ARG A 58 5.81 8.48 3.77
N LEU A 59 7.04 8.30 4.22
CA LEU A 59 7.36 8.17 5.64
C LEU A 59 8.17 9.38 6.11
N ASP A 60 8.08 9.66 7.40
CA ASP A 60 8.99 10.59 8.07
C ASP A 60 10.43 10.04 7.97
N PRO A 61 11.40 10.80 7.39
CA PRO A 61 12.79 10.38 7.30
C PRO A 61 13.47 10.13 8.66
N ASP A 62 13.07 10.87 9.70
CA ASP A 62 13.65 10.74 11.04
C ASP A 62 13.02 9.59 11.82
N ARG A 63 11.84 9.12 11.37
CA ARG A 63 11.10 8.01 11.97
C ARG A 63 10.32 7.20 10.94
N PRO A 64 11.02 6.39 10.11
CA PRO A 64 10.41 5.69 8.98
C PRO A 64 9.63 4.44 9.42
N GLU A 65 8.44 4.65 9.98
CA GLU A 65 7.57 3.59 10.51
C GLU A 65 6.33 3.38 9.64
N VAL A 66 5.88 2.13 9.52
CA VAL A 66 4.59 1.77 8.92
C VAL A 66 3.76 0.93 9.90
N PRO A 67 2.43 1.11 9.97
CA PRO A 67 1.61 0.26 10.79
C PRO A 67 1.59 -1.17 10.25
N THR A 68 1.56 -2.16 11.15
CA THR A 68 1.45 -3.56 10.77
C THR A 68 0.08 -3.88 10.15
N LEU A 69 0.10 -4.63 9.06
CA LEU A 69 -1.09 -5.10 8.35
C LEU A 69 -1.44 -6.57 8.67
N ALA A 70 -0.65 -7.23 9.52
CA ALA A 70 -0.79 -8.67 9.77
C ALA A 70 -2.18 -9.07 10.27
N HIS A 71 -2.83 -8.21 11.06
CA HIS A 71 -4.19 -8.43 11.56
C HIS A 71 -5.26 -8.49 10.45
N LEU A 72 -4.97 -8.01 9.24
CA LEU A 72 -5.88 -8.10 8.09
C LEU A 72 -5.74 -9.44 7.34
N SER A 73 -4.69 -10.23 7.63
CA SER A 73 -4.44 -11.53 6.99
C SER A 73 -5.10 -12.69 7.74
N PHE A 74 -5.45 -12.51 9.01
CA PHE A 74 -6.02 -13.54 9.88
C PHE A 74 -7.34 -13.03 10.51
N PRO A 75 -8.46 -13.10 9.76
CA PRO A 75 -9.78 -12.72 10.26
C PRO A 75 -10.33 -13.70 11.30
#